data_AF-A0ABD3ZIR0-F1
#
_entry.id   AF-A0ABD3ZIR0-F1
#
_cell.length_a   1.000
_cell.length_b   1.000
_cell.length_c   1.000
_cell.angle_alpha   90.00
_cell.angle_beta   90.00
_cell.angle_gamma   90.00
#
_symmetry.space_group_name_H-M   'P 1'
#
loop_
_entity.id
_entity.type
_entity.pdbx_description
1 polymer ?
#
loop_
_entity_poly.entity_id
_entity_poly.type
_entity_poly.pdbx_seq_one_letter_code
_entity_poly.pdbx_strand_id
1 'polypeptide(L)'
;MIRNHIFILCLALSACTQYPGGVDKGSMWFNAGFEDASTGKVVRDNDALTEWYGNPDVERAAYLDGYNHGAHQLCQSFAIEQWGAQGKPFPASCDSAVNIAELRLRWQQGINKTLPR
;
A
#
# COMPACT_ATOMS: atom_id res chain seq x y z
N MET A 1 56.10 -1.23 -17.42
CA MET A 1 54.86 -1.42 -18.20
C MET A 1 54.11 -2.63 -17.65
N ILE A 2 53.25 -2.45 -16.63
CA ILE A 2 52.19 -3.39 -16.24
C ILE A 2 50.97 -2.54 -15.89
N ARG A 3 49.86 -2.94 -16.50
CA ARG A 3 48.57 -2.27 -16.68
C ARG A 3 47.67 -2.61 -15.50
N ASN A 4 47.10 -1.61 -14.82
CA ASN A 4 46.06 -1.83 -13.82
C ASN A 4 45.01 -0.72 -13.89
N HIS A 5 44.20 -0.73 -14.95
CA HIS A 5 42.96 0.05 -14.99
C HIS A 5 41.91 -0.73 -14.23
N ILE A 6 41.75 -0.39 -12.94
CA ILE A 6 40.61 -0.79 -12.13
C ILE A 6 39.38 -0.12 -12.76
N PHE A 7 38.70 -0.86 -13.65
CA PHE A 7 37.36 -0.54 -14.13
C PHE A 7 36.39 -0.79 -12.97
N ILE A 8 36.18 0.22 -12.13
CA ILE A 8 35.02 0.28 -11.23
C ILE A 8 33.82 0.65 -12.11
N LEU A 9 33.19 -0.38 -12.65
CA LEU A 9 31.88 -0.29 -13.28
C LEU A 9 30.83 -0.26 -12.16
N CYS A 10 30.62 0.91 -11.56
CA CYS A 10 29.46 1.15 -10.71
C CYS A 10 28.21 1.13 -11.61
N LEU A 11 27.60 -0.04 -11.81
CA LEU A 11 26.22 -0.14 -12.26
C LEU A 11 25.34 0.45 -11.17
N ALA A 12 25.10 1.77 -11.24
CA ALA A 12 23.95 2.37 -10.60
C ALA A 12 22.71 1.86 -11.31
N LEU A 13 22.10 0.80 -10.78
CA LEU A 13 20.67 0.55 -11.02
C LEU A 13 19.91 1.69 -10.33
N SER A 14 19.80 2.84 -11.00
CA SER A 14 18.78 3.81 -10.68
C SER A 14 17.44 3.12 -10.92
N ALA A 15 16.81 2.70 -9.82
CA ALA A 15 15.47 2.13 -9.82
C ALA A 15 14.52 3.00 -10.65
N CYS A 16 13.77 2.37 -11.56
CA CYS A 16 12.63 3.00 -12.22
C CYS A 16 11.58 3.35 -11.16
N THR A 17 11.67 4.52 -10.55
CA THR A 17 10.52 5.17 -9.90
C THR A 17 9.98 6.22 -10.85
N GLN A 18 9.73 5.82 -12.10
CA GLN A 18 8.91 6.64 -12.98
C GLN A 18 7.46 6.36 -12.59
N TYR A 19 7.04 6.96 -11.48
CA TYR A 19 5.63 7.12 -11.17
C TYR A 19 5.06 8.05 -12.25
N PRO A 20 4.21 7.56 -13.17
CA PRO A 20 3.71 8.42 -14.23
C PRO A 20 2.89 9.53 -13.60
N GLY A 21 3.30 10.77 -13.86
CA GLY A 21 2.57 11.95 -13.41
C GLY A 21 1.16 11.98 -14.00
N GLY A 22 0.21 12.47 -13.19
CA GLY A 22 -1.13 12.82 -13.63
C GLY A 22 -2.14 11.67 -13.65
N VAL A 23 -2.22 10.86 -12.60
CA VAL A 23 -3.40 10.01 -12.40
C VAL A 23 -4.59 10.90 -12.06
N ASP A 24 -5.72 10.71 -12.75
CA ASP A 24 -6.98 11.33 -12.37
C ASP A 24 -7.47 10.74 -11.04
N LYS A 25 -7.32 11.53 -9.97
CA LYS A 25 -7.80 11.20 -8.63
C LYS A 25 -9.33 11.11 -8.53
N GLY A 26 -10.05 11.53 -9.58
CA GLY A 26 -11.49 11.34 -9.75
C GLY A 26 -11.89 10.06 -10.49
N SER A 27 -10.94 9.30 -11.04
CA SER A 27 -11.24 8.07 -11.80
C SER A 27 -11.88 6.99 -10.93
N MET A 28 -12.71 6.14 -11.54
CA MET A 28 -13.30 4.98 -10.86
C MET A 28 -12.22 4.03 -10.30
N TRP A 29 -11.09 3.92 -10.99
CA TRP A 29 -10.00 3.02 -10.62
C TRP A 29 -9.22 3.54 -9.43
N PHE A 30 -8.93 4.86 -9.37
CA PHE A 30 -8.39 5.48 -8.17
C PHE A 30 -9.30 5.24 -6.95
N ASN A 31 -10.60 5.51 -7.10
CA ASN A 31 -11.55 5.30 -6.00
C ASN A 31 -11.63 3.82 -5.57
N ALA A 32 -11.61 2.88 -6.52
CA ALA A 32 -11.58 1.45 -6.22
C ALA A 32 -10.35 1.04 -5.39
N GLY A 33 -9.16 1.52 -5.77
CA GLY A 33 -7.93 1.26 -5.03
C GLY A 33 -7.97 1.88 -3.63
N PHE A 34 -8.40 3.13 -3.54
CA PHE A 34 -8.52 3.87 -2.29
C PHE A 34 -9.44 3.15 -1.29
N GLU A 35 -10.62 2.72 -1.75
CA GLU A 35 -11.58 1.98 -0.93
C GLU A 35 -11.03 0.63 -0.49
N ASP A 36 -10.42 -0.15 -1.38
CA ASP A 36 -9.84 -1.45 -1.00
C ASP A 36 -8.76 -1.28 0.09
N ALA A 37 -7.85 -0.32 -0.05
CA ALA A 37 -6.77 -0.13 0.90
C ALA A 37 -7.24 0.46 2.24
N SER A 38 -8.11 1.47 2.20
CA SER A 38 -8.64 2.13 3.40
C SER A 38 -9.57 1.21 4.22
N THR A 39 -10.14 0.18 3.59
CA THR A 39 -10.90 -0.89 4.26
C THR A 39 -10.06 -2.11 4.63
N GLY A 40 -8.73 -2.03 4.47
CA GLY A 40 -7.79 -3.03 4.96
C GLY A 40 -7.64 -4.28 4.08
N LYS A 41 -8.14 -4.24 2.83
CA LYS A 41 -8.06 -5.37 1.89
C LYS A 41 -6.69 -5.43 1.23
N VAL A 42 -6.40 -6.60 0.66
CA VAL A 42 -5.24 -6.80 -0.22
C VAL A 42 -5.49 -6.15 -1.59
N VAL A 43 -4.40 -5.78 -2.27
CA VAL A 43 -4.38 -5.38 -3.68
C VAL A 43 -5.06 -6.47 -4.52
N ARG A 44 -6.04 -6.08 -5.36
CA ARG A 44 -6.65 -6.95 -6.37
C ARG A 44 -5.81 -7.06 -7.62
N ASP A 45 -5.89 -8.17 -8.32
CA ASP A 45 -5.42 -8.27 -9.71
C ASP A 45 -6.43 -7.69 -10.69
N ASN A 46 -6.05 -7.62 -11.97
CA ASN A 46 -6.92 -7.04 -13.00
C ASN A 46 -8.15 -7.90 -13.27
N ASP A 47 -8.05 -9.22 -13.16
CA ASP A 47 -9.18 -10.13 -13.41
C ASP A 47 -10.29 -9.91 -12.38
N ALA A 48 -9.94 -9.82 -11.10
CA ALA A 48 -10.88 -9.50 -10.02
C ALA A 48 -11.45 -8.08 -10.18
N LEU A 49 -10.64 -7.11 -10.63
CA LEU A 49 -11.11 -5.74 -10.89
C LEU A 49 -12.12 -5.71 -12.04
N THR A 50 -11.85 -6.42 -13.13
CA THR A 50 -12.78 -6.54 -14.25
C THR A 50 -14.09 -7.21 -13.84
N GLU A 51 -14.02 -8.32 -13.09
CA GLU A 51 -15.19 -9.03 -12.60
C GLU A 51 -16.07 -8.14 -11.70
N TRP A 52 -15.45 -7.42 -10.75
CA TRP A 52 -16.20 -6.67 -9.73
C TRP A 52 -16.78 -5.36 -10.25
N TYR A 53 -16.07 -4.69 -11.17
CA TYR A 53 -16.47 -3.39 -11.69
C TYR A 53 -17.09 -3.44 -13.08
N GLY A 54 -17.14 -4.63 -13.71
CA GLY A 54 -17.76 -4.82 -15.02
C GLY A 54 -17.05 -4.07 -16.16
N ASN A 55 -15.80 -3.66 -15.95
CA ASN A 55 -15.01 -2.89 -16.91
C ASN A 55 -13.70 -3.64 -17.23
N PRO A 56 -13.53 -4.13 -18.47
CA PRO A 56 -12.30 -4.82 -18.88
C PRO A 56 -11.09 -3.88 -19.03
N ASP A 57 -11.33 -2.57 -19.20
CA ASP A 57 -10.29 -1.56 -19.40
C ASP A 57 -9.77 -1.05 -18.04
N VAL A 58 -9.05 -1.92 -17.32
CA VAL A 58 -8.49 -1.61 -16.00
C VAL A 58 -7.33 -0.62 -16.11
N GLU A 59 -7.51 0.59 -15.58
CA GLU A 59 -6.41 1.55 -15.41
C GLU A 59 -5.60 1.20 -14.17
N ARG A 60 -4.69 0.23 -14.32
CA ARG A 60 -3.90 -0.32 -13.20
C ARG A 60 -3.12 0.74 -12.42
N ALA A 61 -2.55 1.73 -13.11
CA ALA A 61 -1.80 2.80 -12.48
C ALA A 61 -2.70 3.65 -11.55
N ALA A 62 -3.92 3.96 -12.00
CA ALA A 62 -4.88 4.72 -11.21
C ALA A 62 -5.33 3.93 -9.97
N TYR A 63 -5.62 2.63 -10.14
CA TYR A 63 -5.93 1.74 -9.02
C TYR A 63 -4.82 1.69 -7.98
N LEU A 64 -3.56 1.50 -8.40
CA LEU A 64 -2.43 1.43 -7.47
C LEU A 64 -2.16 2.78 -6.78
N ASP A 65 -2.38 3.91 -7.46
CA ASP A 65 -2.30 5.23 -6.83
C ASP A 65 -3.31 5.38 -5.70
N GLY A 66 -4.58 5.09 -6.01
CA GLY A 66 -5.66 5.08 -5.03
C GLY A 66 -5.35 4.17 -3.85
N TYR A 67 -4.88 2.96 -4.13
CA TYR A 67 -4.50 1.98 -3.11
C TYR A 67 -3.40 2.53 -2.18
N ASN A 68 -2.36 3.15 -2.72
CA ASN A 68 -1.30 3.75 -1.92
C ASN A 68 -1.84 4.90 -1.04
N HIS A 69 -2.72 5.73 -1.58
CA HIS A 69 -3.38 6.81 -0.82
C HIS A 69 -4.26 6.26 0.31
N GLY A 70 -5.08 5.24 0.06
CA GLY A 70 -5.92 4.61 1.07
C GLY A 70 -5.11 3.88 2.14
N ALA A 71 -4.04 3.19 1.75
CA ALA A 71 -3.10 2.54 2.68
C ALA A 71 -2.41 3.59 3.55
N HIS A 72 -1.92 4.69 2.96
CA HIS A 72 -1.30 5.77 3.73
C HIS A 72 -2.26 6.38 4.76
N GLN A 73 -3.57 6.44 4.49
CA GLN A 73 -4.57 6.90 5.46
C GLN A 73 -4.78 5.90 6.61
N LEU A 74 -4.88 4.60 6.30
CA LEU A 74 -5.14 3.57 7.32
C LEU A 74 -3.89 3.26 8.16
N CYS A 75 -2.71 3.23 7.54
CA CYS A 75 -1.44 2.83 8.14
C CYS A 75 -0.77 3.98 8.92
N GLN A 76 -1.57 4.74 9.67
CA GLN A 76 -1.12 5.78 10.60
C GLN A 76 -1.31 5.30 12.04
N SER A 77 -0.41 5.68 12.95
CA SER A 77 -0.40 5.17 14.34
C SER A 77 -1.74 5.33 15.06
N PHE A 78 -2.43 6.46 14.89
CA PHE A 78 -3.76 6.67 15.50
C PHE A 78 -4.84 5.83 14.80
N ALA A 79 -4.87 5.82 13.47
CA ALA A 79 -5.89 5.10 12.70
C ALA A 79 -5.82 3.59 12.94
N ILE A 80 -4.61 3.02 12.96
CA ILE A 80 -4.40 1.59 13.18
C ILE A 80 -4.71 1.15 14.62
N GLU A 81 -4.48 2.04 15.60
CA GLU A 81 -4.87 1.79 16.99
C GLU A 81 -6.40 1.75 17.13
N GLN A 82 -7.11 2.72 16.53
CA GLN A 82 -8.57 2.75 16.50
C GLN A 82 -9.15 1.56 15.71
N TRP A 83 -8.48 1.12 14.66
CA TRP A 83 -8.83 -0.08 13.90
C TRP A 83 -8.75 -1.35 14.77
N GLY A 84 -7.66 -1.51 15.52
CA GLY A 84 -7.50 -2.60 16.48
C GLY A 84 -8.54 -2.55 17.61
N ALA A 85 -8.87 -1.36 18.11
CA ALA A 85 -9.92 -1.17 19.12
C ALA A 85 -11.32 -1.58 18.64
N GLN A 86 -11.55 -1.64 17.32
CA GLN A 86 -12.79 -2.18 16.76
C GLN A 86 -12.79 -3.72 16.66
N GLY A 87 -11.74 -4.40 17.15
CA GLY A 87 -11.58 -5.85 17.04
C GLY A 87 -11.27 -6.32 15.62
N LYS A 88 -10.90 -5.41 14.72
CA LYS A 88 -10.57 -5.77 13.33
C LYS A 88 -9.17 -6.38 13.25
N PRO A 89 -8.96 -7.40 12.38
CA PRO A 89 -7.63 -7.97 12.16
C PRO A 89 -6.66 -6.92 11.63
N PHE A 90 -5.35 -7.14 11.80
CA PHE A 90 -4.34 -6.26 11.21
C PHE A 90 -4.57 -6.18 9.69
N PRO A 91 -4.72 -4.99 9.11
CA PRO A 91 -5.13 -4.83 7.72
C PRO A 91 -4.01 -5.23 6.77
N ALA A 92 -4.36 -6.02 5.74
CA ALA A 92 -3.41 -6.49 4.73
C ALA A 92 -2.79 -5.31 3.94
N SER A 93 -3.51 -4.19 3.81
CA SER A 93 -3.00 -2.99 3.15
C SER A 93 -1.81 -2.33 3.88
N CYS A 94 -1.52 -2.71 5.12
CA CYS A 94 -0.36 -2.23 5.88
C CYS A 94 0.82 -3.23 5.94
N ASP A 95 0.70 -4.41 5.30
CA ASP A 95 1.74 -5.46 5.41
C ASP A 95 3.06 -5.11 4.70
N SER A 96 3.07 -4.10 3.83
CA SER A 96 4.29 -3.60 3.16
C SER A 96 4.77 -2.25 3.71
N ALA A 97 4.18 -1.74 4.80
CA ALA A 97 4.59 -0.47 5.39
C ALA A 97 6.02 -0.55 5.96
N VAL A 98 6.84 0.47 5.73
CA VAL A 98 8.23 0.51 6.21
C VAL A 98 8.32 0.41 7.75
N ASN A 99 7.33 0.95 8.45
CA ASN A 99 7.21 0.92 9.91
C ASN A 99 6.24 -0.15 10.43
N ILE A 100 6.04 -1.27 9.71
CA ILE A 100 5.06 -2.32 10.06
C ILE A 100 5.15 -2.81 11.51
N ALA A 101 6.35 -2.95 12.08
CA ALA A 101 6.52 -3.39 13.46
C ALA A 101 5.88 -2.41 14.46
N GLU A 102 6.03 -1.11 14.22
CA GLU A 102 5.38 -0.07 15.03
C GLU A 102 3.86 -0.10 14.85
N LEU A 103 3.38 -0.25 13.60
CA LEU A 103 1.95 -0.33 13.32
C LEU A 103 1.29 -1.54 14.00
N ARG A 104 1.95 -2.70 14.01
CA ARG A 104 1.46 -3.89 14.71
C ARG A 104 1.39 -3.68 16.22
N LEU A 105 2.36 -2.98 16.81
CA LEU A 105 2.32 -2.62 18.22
C LEU A 105 1.13 -1.71 18.54
N ARG A 106 0.90 -0.67 17.72
CA ARG A 106 -0.24 0.26 17.88
C ARG A 106 -1.59 -0.44 17.72
N TRP A 107 -1.71 -1.30 16.70
CA TRP A 107 -2.88 -2.15 16.52
C TRP A 107 -3.17 -3.02 17.75
N GLN A 108 -2.14 -3.69 18.29
CA GLN A 108 -2.28 -4.54 19.49
C GLN A 108 -2.68 -3.73 20.72
N GLN A 109 -2.17 -2.50 20.87
CA GLN A 109 -2.60 -1.58 21.93
C GLN A 109 -4.11 -1.30 21.85
N GLY A 110 -4.65 -1.10 20.64
CA GLY A 110 -6.09 -0.93 20.42
C GLY A 110 -6.91 -2.13 20.88
N ILE A 111 -6.48 -3.35 20.50
CA ILE A 111 -7.14 -4.60 20.93
C ILE A 111 -7.12 -4.74 22.46
N ASN A 112 -5.97 -4.50 23.08
CA ASN A 112 -5.80 -4.67 24.53
C ASN A 112 -6.62 -3.66 25.35
N LYS A 113 -6.98 -2.50 24.77
CA LYS A 113 -7.85 -1.52 25.42
C LYS A 113 -9.33 -1.91 25.44
N THR A 114 -9.74 -2.80 24.55
CA THR A 114 -11.15 -3.12 24.31
C THR A 114 -11.56 -4.52 24.76
N LEU A 115 -10.59 -5.43 24.93
CA LEU A 115 -10.84 -6.71 25.59
C LEU A 115 -10.85 -6.53 27.13
N PRO A 116 -11.89 -7.00 27.85
CA PRO A 116 -11.86 -7.04 29.31
C PRO A 116 -10.71 -7.97 29.75
N ARG A 117 -9.91 -7.50 30.72
CA ARG A 117 -8.91 -8.34 31.39
C ARG A 117 -9.59 -9.38 32.28
#